data_AF-A0A3S0VGS9-F1
#
_entry.id   AF-A0A3S0VGS9-F1
#
_cell.length_a   1.000
_cell.length_b   1.000
_cell.length_c   1.000
_cell.angle_alpha   90.00
_cell.angle_beta   90.00
_cell.angle_gamma   90.00
#
_symmetry.space_group_name_H-M   'P 1'
#
loop_
_entity.id
_entity.type
_entity.pdbx_description
1 polymer ?
#
loop_
_entity_poly.entity_id
_entity_poly.type
_entity_poly.pdbx_seq_one_letter_code
_entity_poly.pdbx_strand_id
1 'polypeptide(L)' 'MKNHAGIVSSLVGGKVKLFTNSVDEAYAKNLTKENDKDSVFSYSIKSGVVEFNHNKGIILCE' A
#
# COMPACT_ATOMS: atom_id res chain seq x y z
N MET A 1 -3.22 -8.42 4.39
CA MET A 1 -4.31 -8.38 5.41
C MET A 1 -5.26 -9.51 5.13
N LYS A 2 -5.60 -10.30 6.16
CA LYS A 2 -6.62 -11.36 6.05
C LYS A 2 -7.79 -10.98 6.97
N ASN A 3 -9.02 -11.26 6.53
CA ASN A 3 -10.27 -11.07 7.28
C ASN A 3 -10.60 -9.60 7.60
N HIS A 4 -10.21 -8.67 6.74
CA HIS A 4 -10.73 -7.29 6.82
C HIS A 4 -12.16 -7.26 6.25
N ALA A 5 -13.06 -6.53 6.89
CA ALA A 5 -14.41 -6.30 6.36
C ALA A 5 -14.34 -5.59 5.00
N GLY A 6 -15.31 -5.87 4.12
CA GLY A 6 -15.41 -5.16 2.85
C GLY A 6 -15.50 -3.65 3.08
N ILE A 7 -14.61 -2.87 2.49
CA ILE A 7 -14.64 -1.40 2.61
C ILE A 7 -14.15 -0.75 1.32
N VAL A 8 -14.76 0.38 0.98
CA VAL A 8 -14.27 1.33 -0.01
C VAL A 8 -14.18 2.69 0.66
N SER A 9 -13.03 3.35 0.55
CA SER A 9 -12.82 4.67 1.15
C SER A 9 -11.89 5.55 0.32
N SER A 10 -12.13 6.86 0.35
CA SER A 10 -11.24 7.85 -0.22
C SER A 10 -9.98 8.00 0.65
N LEU A 11 -8.82 8.06 0.01
CA LEU A 11 -7.56 8.40 0.63
C LEU A 11 -7.22 9.86 0.37
N VAL A 12 -6.81 10.53 1.45
CA VAL A 12 -6.21 11.87 1.37
C VAL A 12 -4.70 11.77 1.18
N GLY A 13 -4.08 12.85 0.72
CA GLY A 13 -2.64 12.90 0.47
C GLY A 13 -1.82 12.51 1.70
N GLY A 14 -0.77 11.71 1.47
CA GLY A 14 0.05 11.15 2.53
C GLY A 14 1.01 10.07 2.05
N LYS A 15 1.49 9.26 3.00
CA LYS A 15 2.43 8.16 2.74
C LYS A 15 1.76 6.83 3.06
N VAL A 16 1.63 5.96 2.06
CA VAL A 16 1.22 4.56 2.23
C VAL A 16 2.45 3.77 2.64
N LYS A 17 2.34 2.98 3.72
CA LYS A 17 3.38 2.05 4.17
C LYS A 17 2.94 0.61 3.93
N LEU A 18 3.81 -0.16 3.30
CA LEU A 18 3.63 -1.55 2.94
C LEU A 18 4.61 -2.39 3.77
N PHE A 19 4.07 -3.25 4.63
CA PHE A 19 4.84 -4.18 5.44
C PHE A 19 4.86 -5.53 4.72
N THR A 20 5.96 -5.86 4.05
CA THR A 20 6.07 -7.08 3.25
C THR A 20 7.51 -7.55 3.15
N ASN A 21 7.74 -8.86 3.16
CA ASN A 21 9.07 -9.44 3.03
C ASN A 21 9.68 -9.22 1.63
N SER A 22 8.82 -9.06 0.62
CA SER A 22 9.24 -8.88 -0.77
C SER A 22 8.25 -8.05 -1.54
N VAL A 23 8.76 -7.34 -2.54
CA VAL A 23 8.02 -6.66 -3.60
C VAL A 23 8.56 -7.17 -4.93
N ASP A 24 7.69 -7.25 -5.94
CA ASP A 24 8.12 -7.65 -7.28
C ASP A 24 9.06 -6.58 -7.88
N GLU A 25 10.18 -7.04 -8.45
CA GLU A 25 11.24 -6.20 -8.99
C GLU A 25 10.74 -5.20 -10.03
N ALA A 26 9.72 -5.58 -10.81
CA ALA A 26 9.13 -4.70 -11.83
C ALA A 26 8.55 -3.40 -11.24
N TYR A 27 8.08 -3.45 -9.98
CA TYR A 27 7.44 -2.33 -9.29
C TYR A 27 8.30 -1.74 -8.18
N ALA A 28 9.38 -2.41 -7.78
CA ALA A 28 10.28 -1.98 -6.71
C ALA A 28 10.81 -0.54 -6.91
N LYS A 29 11.06 -0.13 -8.17
CA LYS A 29 11.51 1.23 -8.51
C LYS A 29 10.53 2.34 -8.11
N ASN A 30 9.25 2.02 -7.97
CA ASN A 30 8.22 2.99 -7.60
C ASN A 30 8.08 3.12 -6.07
N LEU A 31 8.72 2.23 -5.30
CA LEU A 31 8.61 2.16 -3.86
C LEU A 31 9.92 2.59 -3.20
N THR A 32 9.80 3.33 -2.10
CA THR A 32 10.95 3.70 -1.28
C THR A 32 11.09 2.70 -0.15
N LYS A 33 12.22 2.00 -0.06
CA LYS A 33 12.51 1.13 1.09
C LYS A 33 12.87 2.01 2.30
N GLU A 34 12.13 1.88 3.39
CA GLU A 34 12.42 2.59 4.64
C GLU A 34 13.43 1.76 5.46
N ASN A 35 14.40 2.42 6.11
CA ASN A 35 15.55 1.80 6.78
C ASN A 35 15.25 1.29 8.21
N ASP A 36 14.01 0.94 8.49
CA ASP A 36 13.65 0.32 9.76
C ASP A 36 13.90 -1.19 9.70
N LYS A 37 14.12 -1.82 10.85
CA LYS A 37 14.43 -3.27 11.02
C LYS A 37 13.45 -4.23 10.32
N ASP A 38 12.31 -3.73 9.87
CA ASP A 38 11.27 -4.47 9.19
C ASP A 38 11.28 -4.13 7.69
N SER A 39 10.92 -5.09 6.84
CA SER A 39 10.84 -4.86 5.39
C SER A 39 9.64 -3.97 5.05
N VAL A 40 9.83 -2.66 5.27
CA VAL A 40 8.84 -1.62 5.06
C VAL A 40 9.17 -0.85 3.79
N PHE A 41 8.18 -0.79 2.91
CA PHE A 41 8.22 0.02 1.70
C PHE A 41 7.21 1.16 1.84
N SER A 42 7.52 2.31 1.25
CA SER A 42 6.64 3.47 1.27
C SER A 42 6.36 4.00 -0.13
N TYR A 43 5.16 4.53 -0.29
CA TYR A 43 4.68 5.16 -1.51
C TYR A 43 3.92 6.44 -1.15
N SER A 44 4.35 7.58 -1.69
CA SER A 44 3.67 8.86 -1.46
C SER A 44 2.51 9.03 -2.43
N ILE A 45 1.34 9.38 -1.91
CA ILE A 45 0.10 9.58 -2.68
C ILE A 45 -0.40 11.01 -2.49
N LYS A 46 -1.01 11.59 -3.52
CA LYS A 46 -1.72 12.89 -3.42
C LYS A 46 -3.18 12.70 -3.03
N SER A 47 -3.79 11.66 -3.56
CA SER A 47 -5.20 11.29 -3.41
C SER A 47 -5.36 9.84 -3.87
N GLY A 48 -6.50 9.22 -3.55
CA GLY A 48 -6.82 7.91 -4.11
C GLY A 48 -8.07 7.28 -3.53
N VAL A 49 -8.28 6.01 -3.85
CA VAL A 49 -9.33 5.16 -3.28
C VAL A 49 -8.71 3.85 -2.84
N VAL A 50 -9.07 3.39 -1.65
CA VAL A 50 -8.74 2.06 -1.16
C VAL A 50 -9.98 1.18 -1.16
N GLU A 51 -9.84 -0.03 -1.68
CA GLU A 51 -10.82 -1.10 -1.59
C GLU A 51 -10.18 -2.29 -0.87
N PHE A 52 -10.88 -2.83 0.14
CA PHE A 52 -10.59 -4.17 0.65
C PHE A 52 -11.79 -5.07 0.42
N ASN A 53 -11.54 -6.23 -0.19
CA ASN A 53 -12.56 -7.26 -0.39
C ASN A 53 -11.90 -8.63 -0.59
N HIS A 54 -12.53 -9.71 -0.11
CA HIS A 54 -12.06 -11.10 -0.29
C HIS A 54 -10.55 -11.32 -0.01
N ASN A 55 -10.03 -10.77 1.09
CA ASN A 55 -8.60 -10.82 1.47
C ASN A 55 -7.63 -10.14 0.48
N LYS A 56 -8.14 -9.29 -0.41
CA LYS A 56 -7.37 -8.48 -1.33
C LYS A 56 -7.59 -7.01 -0.98
N GLY A 57 -6.52 -6.23 -1.08
CA GLY A 57 -6.54 -4.78 -0.96
C GLY A 57 -6.05 -4.17 -2.26
N ILE A 58 -6.80 -3.22 -2.80
CA ILE A 58 -6.44 -2.46 -4.00
C ILE A 58 -6.41 -0.99 -3.61
N ILE A 59 -5.35 -0.29 -4.01
CA ILE A 59 -5.26 1.15 -3.86
C ILE A 59 -5.08 1.75 -5.24
N LEU A 60 -6.02 2.60 -5.63
CA LEU A 60 -5.98 3.38 -6.86
C LEU A 60 -5.53 4.79 -6.49
N CYS A 61 -4.33 5.19 -6.89
CA CYS A 61 -3.73 6.48 -6.54
C CYS A 61 -3.62 7.37 -7.80
N GLU A 62 -3.67 8.69 -7.58
CA GLU A 62 -3.39 9.73 -8.58
C GLU A 62 -1.93 10.22 -8.53
#